data_AF-A0A842YF02-F1
#
_entry.id   AF-A0A842YF02-F1
#
_cell.length_a   1.000
_cell.length_b   1.000
_cell.length_c   1.000
_cell.angle_alpha   90.00
_cell.angle_beta   90.00
_cell.angle_gamma   90.00
#
_symmetry.space_group_name_H-M   'P 1'
#
loop_
_entity.id
_entity.type
_entity.pdbx_description
1 polymer ?
#
loop_
_entity_poly.entity_id
_entity_poly.type
_entity_poly.pdbx_seq_one_letter_code
_entity_poly.pdbx_strand_id
1 'polypeptide(L)'
;MNPPDLVRAFAPILHFHPEENSYCCFPSDAEKIFELYQNDWGRFTITKTPKKLDESTPCYYEIWTDNSMTQVRYWFWYNYNDFPGTYFGLGDHLGDWEHVEVRLYKGTSVRDAIWLVSNHSSARLASLTKTIPGFDVEVPILGGTHLH
;
A
#
# COMPACT_ATOMS: atom_id res chain seq x y z
N MET A 1 -5.57 23.12 0.30
CA MET A 1 -4.29 22.36 0.31
C MET A 1 -3.91 22.12 -1.15
N ASN A 2 -2.65 22.29 -1.54
CA ASN A 2 -2.23 21.94 -2.90
C ASN A 2 -2.13 20.40 -3.05
N PRO A 3 -2.07 19.84 -4.27
CA PRO A 3 -2.04 18.39 -4.46
C PRO A 3 -0.87 17.67 -3.74
N PRO A 4 0.39 18.14 -3.83
CA PRO A 4 1.50 17.49 -3.12
C PRO A 4 1.34 17.45 -1.60
N ASP A 5 0.86 18.53 -0.98
CA ASP A 5 0.65 18.58 0.46
C ASP A 5 -0.50 17.65 0.89
N LEU A 6 -1.52 17.50 0.05
CA LEU A 6 -2.62 16.57 0.30
C LEU A 6 -2.15 15.12 0.26
N VAL A 7 -1.39 14.76 -0.77
CA VAL A 7 -0.82 13.42 -0.90
C VAL A 7 0.07 13.10 0.30
N ARG A 8 0.86 14.04 0.80
CA ARG A 8 1.68 13.82 2.00
C ARG A 8 0.84 13.71 3.28
N ALA A 9 -0.18 14.56 3.43
CA ALA A 9 -1.03 14.57 4.62
C ALA A 9 -1.82 13.27 4.82
N PHE A 10 -2.12 12.57 3.73
CA PHE A 10 -2.87 11.31 3.74
C PHE A 10 -2.04 10.08 3.40
N ALA A 11 -0.70 10.23 3.27
CA ALA A 11 0.19 9.11 3.02
C ALA A 11 0.07 8.08 4.15
N PRO A 12 -0.09 6.78 3.82
CA PRO A 12 -0.20 5.76 4.85
C PRO A 12 1.15 5.55 5.53
N ILE A 13 1.09 5.12 6.79
CA ILE A 13 2.24 4.60 7.51
C ILE A 13 2.18 3.08 7.39
N LEU A 14 3.23 2.47 6.83
CA LEU A 14 3.34 1.02 6.77
C LEU A 14 3.95 0.49 8.06
N HIS A 15 3.27 -0.47 8.67
CA HIS A 15 3.77 -1.21 9.82
C HIS A 15 4.08 -2.63 9.38
N PHE A 16 5.32 -3.04 9.60
CA PHE A 16 5.77 -4.39 9.32
C PHE A 16 5.83 -5.21 10.60
N HIS A 17 5.64 -6.52 10.48
CA HIS A 17 5.87 -7.41 11.60
C HIS A 17 7.35 -7.28 12.06
N PRO A 18 7.67 -7.31 13.36
CA PRO A 18 9.06 -7.16 13.83
C PRO A 18 10.03 -8.20 13.24
N GLU A 19 9.50 -9.36 12.87
CA GLU A 19 10.24 -10.46 12.24
C GLU A 19 9.98 -10.56 10.71
N GLU A 20 9.48 -9.50 10.06
CA GLU A 20 9.14 -9.50 8.62
C GLU A 20 10.30 -10.05 7.76
N ASN A 21 11.54 -9.70 8.11
CA ASN A 21 12.75 -10.18 7.44
C ASN A 21 12.90 -11.71 7.44
N SER A 22 12.32 -12.41 8.42
CA SER A 22 12.40 -13.86 8.58
C SER A 22 11.35 -14.57 7.74
N TYR A 23 10.24 -13.90 7.42
CA TYR A 23 9.17 -14.42 6.59
C TYR A 23 9.40 -14.03 5.12
N CYS A 24 9.05 -12.79 4.73
CA CYS A 24 9.27 -12.30 3.38
C CYS A 24 10.32 -11.20 3.32
N CYS A 25 9.86 -9.97 3.19
CA CYS A 25 10.52 -8.97 2.38
C CYS A 25 9.85 -7.62 2.58
N PHE A 26 10.68 -6.57 2.58
CA PHE A 26 10.19 -5.20 2.61
C PHE A 26 9.93 -4.69 1.18
N PRO A 27 9.20 -3.57 1.02
CA PRO A 27 9.01 -2.96 -0.29
C PRO A 27 10.33 -2.65 -0.98
N SER A 28 10.30 -2.58 -2.31
CA SER A 28 11.41 -2.20 -3.17
C SER A 28 10.98 -1.15 -4.19
N ASP A 29 11.99 -0.56 -4.83
CA ASP A 29 11.81 0.40 -5.92
C ASP A 29 11.52 -0.35 -7.23
N ALA A 30 10.27 -0.27 -7.70
CA ALA A 30 9.83 -0.93 -8.92
C ALA A 30 10.57 -0.42 -10.17
N GLU A 31 10.97 0.86 -10.20
CA GLU A 31 11.71 1.43 -11.34
C GLU A 31 13.09 0.80 -11.42
N LYS A 32 13.79 0.64 -10.29
CA LYS A 32 15.08 -0.08 -10.26
C LYS A 32 14.94 -1.52 -10.71
N ILE A 33 13.88 -2.22 -10.30
CA ILE A 33 13.62 -3.60 -10.73
C ILE A 33 13.39 -3.64 -12.23
N PHE A 34 12.57 -2.73 -12.77
CA PHE A 34 12.38 -2.60 -14.19
C PHE A 34 13.70 -2.34 -14.92
N GLU A 35 14.51 -1.38 -14.47
CA GLU A 35 15.81 -1.07 -15.07
C GLU A 35 16.74 -2.29 -15.14
N LEU A 36 16.77 -3.10 -14.07
CA LEU A 36 17.62 -4.29 -13.96
C LEU A 36 17.18 -5.44 -14.88
N TYR A 37 15.87 -5.63 -15.07
CA TYR A 37 15.30 -6.84 -15.67
C TYR A 37 14.49 -6.62 -16.95
N GLN A 38 14.22 -5.38 -17.37
CA GLN A 38 13.41 -5.07 -18.56
C GLN A 38 13.86 -5.78 -19.86
N ASN A 39 15.17 -6.05 -19.98
CA ASN A 39 15.73 -6.72 -21.16
C ASN A 39 15.69 -8.26 -21.08
N ASP A 40 15.54 -8.82 -19.88
CA ASP A 40 15.47 -10.27 -19.63
C ASP A 40 14.83 -10.55 -18.27
N TRP A 41 13.50 -10.66 -18.27
CA TRP A 41 12.71 -10.99 -17.08
C TRP A 41 12.96 -12.41 -16.55
N GLY A 42 13.56 -13.31 -17.34
CA GLY A 42 13.95 -14.65 -16.87
C GLY A 42 15.00 -14.61 -15.75
N ARG A 43 15.72 -13.49 -15.61
CA ARG A 43 16.67 -13.24 -14.52
C ARG A 43 16.02 -12.74 -13.24
N PHE A 44 14.78 -12.24 -13.31
CA PHE A 44 14.02 -11.86 -12.13
C PHE A 44 13.45 -13.14 -11.51
N THR A 45 14.18 -13.68 -10.55
CA THR A 45 13.89 -14.96 -9.90
C THR A 45 13.47 -14.74 -8.46
N ILE A 46 13.08 -15.83 -7.78
CA ILE A 46 12.51 -15.79 -6.43
C ILE A 46 13.53 -15.15 -5.50
N THR A 47 13.26 -13.90 -5.14
CA THR A 47 14.13 -13.07 -4.31
C THR A 47 13.24 -12.49 -3.22
N LYS A 48 13.19 -13.16 -2.06
CA LYS A 48 12.56 -12.66 -0.83
C LYS A 48 13.38 -11.50 -0.25
N THR A 49 13.62 -10.48 -1.07
CA THR A 49 14.48 -9.33 -0.79
C THR A 49 13.76 -8.05 -1.20
N PRO A 50 14.01 -6.92 -0.55
CA PRO A 50 15.01 -6.70 0.50
C PRO A 50 14.64 -7.30 1.86
N LYS A 51 15.66 -7.74 2.61
CA LYS A 51 15.52 -8.28 3.99
C LYS A 51 15.62 -7.21 5.08
N LYS A 52 15.81 -5.95 4.68
CA LYS A 52 15.82 -4.78 5.54
C LYS A 52 15.02 -3.69 4.85
N LEU A 53 14.26 -2.92 5.62
CA LEU A 53 13.60 -1.74 5.11
C LEU A 53 14.66 -0.72 4.69
N ASP A 54 14.55 -0.23 3.45
CA ASP A 54 15.27 0.94 2.98
C ASP A 54 14.31 2.13 3.02
N GLU A 55 14.57 3.10 3.90
CA GLU A 55 13.72 4.29 4.07
C GLU A 55 13.68 5.18 2.82
N SER A 56 14.60 4.98 1.87
CA SER A 56 14.59 5.67 0.58
C SER A 56 13.69 5.00 -0.46
N THR A 57 13.09 3.85 -0.14
CA THR A 57 12.16 3.14 -1.02
C THR A 57 10.97 4.03 -1.35
N PRO A 58 10.64 4.23 -2.65
CA PRO A 58 9.54 5.08 -3.03
C PRO A 58 8.18 4.48 -2.67
N CYS A 59 7.27 5.36 -2.25
CA CYS A 59 5.83 5.13 -2.32
C CYS A 59 5.32 5.82 -3.60
N TYR A 60 4.75 5.06 -4.52
CA TYR A 60 4.16 5.62 -5.73
C TYR A 60 2.76 6.12 -5.42
N TYR A 61 2.27 7.11 -6.16
CA TYR A 61 0.91 7.60 -5.98
C TYR A 61 0.29 8.13 -7.27
N GLU A 62 -1.03 8.13 -7.29
CA GLU A 62 -1.87 8.81 -8.26
C GLU A 62 -2.92 9.63 -7.52
N ILE A 63 -3.16 10.84 -8.00
CA ILE A 63 -4.23 11.70 -7.52
C ILE A 63 -5.21 11.99 -8.65
N TRP A 64 -6.49 11.79 -8.36
CA TRP A 64 -7.58 12.15 -9.24
C TRP A 64 -8.56 13.04 -8.49
N THR A 65 -9.10 14.06 -9.15
CA THR A 65 -10.06 14.99 -8.53
C THR A 65 -11.13 15.37 -9.52
N ASP A 66 -12.39 15.28 -9.08
CA ASP A 66 -13.53 15.84 -9.76
C ASP A 66 -14.36 16.73 -8.82
N ASN A 67 -15.54 17.17 -9.28
CA ASN A 67 -16.41 18.05 -8.50
C ASN A 67 -17.00 17.38 -7.23
N SER A 68 -16.93 16.07 -7.12
CA SER A 68 -17.55 15.29 -6.05
C SER A 68 -16.55 14.78 -5.02
N MET A 69 -15.31 14.49 -5.46
CA MET A 69 -14.36 13.72 -4.68
C MET A 69 -12.91 13.95 -5.14
N THR A 70 -12.00 13.90 -4.18
CA THR A 70 -10.56 13.71 -4.45
C THR A 70 -10.16 12.30 -4.01
N GLN A 71 -9.55 11.56 -4.92
CA GLN A 71 -8.97 10.24 -4.66
C GLN A 71 -7.46 10.34 -4.66
N VAL A 72 -6.82 9.73 -3.67
CA VAL A 72 -5.38 9.45 -3.70
C VAL A 72 -5.18 7.95 -3.55
N ARG A 73 -4.47 7.34 -4.49
CA ARG A 73 -4.07 5.94 -4.41
C ARG A 73 -2.55 5.87 -4.25
N TYR A 74 -2.11 5.07 -3.29
CA TYR A 74 -0.70 4.84 -2.98
C TYR A 74 -0.36 3.38 -3.31
N TRP A 75 0.77 3.16 -3.96
CA TRP A 75 1.24 1.82 -4.33
C TRP A 75 2.61 1.51 -3.76
N PHE A 76 2.78 0.24 -3.42
CA PHE A 76 4.01 -0.34 -2.89
C PHE A 76 4.33 -1.58 -3.70
N TRP A 77 5.59 -1.68 -4.12
CA TRP A 77 6.07 -2.84 -4.85
C TRP A 77 6.86 -3.75 -3.92
N TYR A 78 6.62 -5.05 -4.01
CA TYR A 78 7.42 -6.09 -3.39
C TYR A 78 8.00 -6.97 -4.49
N ASN A 79 9.25 -7.40 -4.35
CA ASN A 79 9.84 -8.30 -5.33
C ASN A 79 9.23 -9.71 -5.30
N TYR A 80 8.56 -10.05 -4.20
CA TYR A 80 7.97 -11.35 -3.99
C TYR A 80 6.80 -11.24 -3.03
N ASN A 81 5.73 -11.97 -3.30
CA ASN A 81 4.68 -12.25 -2.32
C ASN A 81 4.94 -13.65 -1.74
N ASP A 82 5.07 -13.74 -0.42
CA ASP A 82 5.20 -15.00 0.32
C ASP A 82 3.95 -15.16 1.16
N PHE A 83 2.92 -15.76 0.59
CA PHE A 83 1.61 -15.84 1.23
C PHE A 83 1.67 -16.81 2.42
N PRO A 84 1.52 -16.34 3.66
CA PRO A 84 1.79 -17.17 4.83
C PRO A 84 0.74 -18.27 5.00
N GLY A 85 1.20 -19.52 5.09
CA GLY A 85 0.41 -20.63 5.64
C GLY A 85 -0.45 -21.41 4.66
N THR A 86 -0.28 -21.26 3.33
CA THR A 86 -0.95 -22.11 2.35
C THR A 86 -0.17 -23.37 2.03
N TYR A 87 -0.90 -24.46 1.81
CA TYR A 87 -0.31 -25.74 1.42
C TYR A 87 0.35 -25.59 0.04
N PHE A 88 1.64 -25.92 -0.06
CA PHE A 88 2.45 -25.82 -1.30
C PHE A 88 2.65 -24.40 -1.89
N GLY A 89 2.60 -23.33 -1.09
CA GLY A 89 2.91 -21.97 -1.58
C GLY A 89 1.86 -21.40 -2.54
N LEU A 90 0.61 -21.85 -2.42
CA LEU A 90 -0.51 -21.28 -3.18
C LEU A 90 -0.68 -19.80 -2.81
N GLY A 91 -0.44 -18.91 -3.76
CA GLY A 91 -0.46 -17.46 -3.56
C GLY A 91 0.93 -16.83 -3.64
N ASP A 92 2.00 -17.63 -3.63
CA ASP A 92 3.35 -17.10 -3.78
C ASP A 92 3.63 -16.73 -5.24
N HIS A 93 4.20 -15.55 -5.46
CA HIS A 93 4.57 -15.12 -6.82
C HIS A 93 5.66 -14.05 -6.84
N LEU A 94 6.33 -13.97 -7.98
CA LEU A 94 7.31 -12.93 -8.30
C LEU A 94 6.60 -11.61 -8.56
N GLY A 95 7.04 -10.57 -7.88
CA GLY A 95 6.47 -9.23 -8.00
C GLY A 95 5.09 -9.14 -7.37
N ASP A 96 4.86 -8.12 -6.56
CA ASP A 96 3.56 -7.84 -6.00
C ASP A 96 3.32 -6.34 -5.86
N TRP A 97 2.14 -5.90 -6.25
CA TRP A 97 1.70 -4.52 -6.12
C TRP A 97 0.58 -4.45 -5.09
N GLU A 98 0.89 -3.84 -3.97
CA GLU A 98 -0.09 -3.55 -2.93
C GLU A 98 -0.50 -2.09 -2.98
N HIS A 99 -1.74 -1.78 -2.57
CA HIS A 99 -2.22 -0.41 -2.59
C HIS A 99 -3.13 -0.02 -1.42
N VAL A 100 -3.06 1.25 -1.04
CA VAL A 100 -4.00 1.92 -0.14
C VAL A 100 -4.62 3.10 -0.88
N GLU A 101 -5.93 3.28 -0.72
CA GLU A 101 -6.65 4.39 -1.35
C GLU A 101 -7.33 5.25 -0.30
N VAL A 102 -7.34 6.57 -0.52
CA VAL A 102 -8.05 7.55 0.29
C VAL A 102 -9.00 8.32 -0.60
N ARG A 103 -10.29 8.30 -0.26
CA ARG A 103 -11.32 9.10 -0.92
C ARG A 103 -11.82 10.19 0.01
N LEU A 104 -11.72 11.44 -0.45
CA LEU A 104 -12.12 12.63 0.28
C LEU A 104 -13.39 13.21 -0.35
N TYR A 105 -14.50 13.16 0.38
CA TYR A 105 -15.79 13.64 -0.10
C TYR A 105 -16.15 15.00 0.53
N LYS A 106 -16.37 16.02 -0.32
CA LYS A 106 -16.81 17.37 0.08
C LYS A 106 -15.78 18.23 0.83
N GLY A 107 -14.49 17.86 0.80
CA GLY A 107 -13.44 18.62 1.47
C GLY A 107 -12.10 17.89 1.51
N THR A 108 -11.14 18.43 2.25
CA THR A 108 -9.80 17.83 2.48
C THR A 108 -9.56 17.56 3.97
N SER A 109 -10.62 17.57 4.79
CA SER A 109 -10.51 17.24 6.21
C SER A 109 -10.38 15.74 6.42
N VAL A 110 -9.71 15.31 7.48
CA VAL A 110 -9.65 13.90 7.90
C VAL A 110 -11.04 13.30 8.16
N ARG A 111 -12.04 14.12 8.51
CA ARG A 111 -13.44 13.69 8.65
C ARG A 111 -14.09 13.36 7.31
N ASP A 112 -13.56 13.91 6.23
CA ASP A 112 -14.06 13.69 4.87
C ASP A 112 -13.49 12.43 4.22
N ALA A 113 -12.50 11.81 4.87
CA ALA A 113 -11.75 10.68 4.34
C ALA A 113 -12.44 9.33 4.58
N ILE A 114 -12.35 8.51 3.55
CA ILE A 114 -12.59 7.06 3.58
C ILE A 114 -11.28 6.43 3.13
N TRP A 115 -10.67 5.63 3.99
CA TRP A 115 -9.51 4.79 3.65
C TRP A 115 -10.01 3.44 3.19
N LEU A 116 -9.47 2.97 2.06
CA LEU A 116 -9.73 1.66 1.51
C LEU A 116 -8.40 0.91 1.41
N VAL A 117 -8.38 -0.29 1.99
CA VAL A 117 -7.27 -1.24 1.82
C VAL A 117 -7.83 -2.44 1.07
N SER A 118 -7.31 -2.73 -0.11
CA SER A 118 -7.70 -3.88 -0.90
C SER A 118 -6.69 -5.01 -0.70
N ASN A 119 -7.14 -6.26 -0.62
CA ASN A 119 -6.29 -7.44 -0.59
C ASN A 119 -6.87 -8.54 -1.50
N HIS A 120 -6.22 -8.83 -2.63
CA HIS A 120 -6.61 -9.81 -3.66
C HIS A 120 -8.10 -9.79 -4.10
N SER A 121 -9.02 -10.30 -3.27
CA SER A 121 -10.45 -10.45 -3.52
C SER A 121 -11.36 -9.69 -2.55
N SER A 122 -10.81 -8.98 -1.56
CA SER A 122 -11.61 -8.22 -0.59
C SER A 122 -11.06 -6.81 -0.36
N ALA A 123 -11.85 -5.96 0.26
CA ALA A 123 -11.40 -4.65 0.69
C ALA A 123 -11.98 -4.31 2.07
N ARG A 124 -11.21 -3.59 2.87
CA ARG A 124 -11.63 -3.03 4.16
C ARG A 124 -11.76 -1.53 4.04
N LEU A 125 -12.73 -0.99 4.78
CA LEU A 125 -13.02 0.43 4.81
C LEU A 125 -12.83 0.96 6.22
N ALA A 126 -12.07 2.04 6.36
CA ALA A 126 -12.01 2.82 7.59
C ALA A 126 -12.45 4.26 7.33
N SER A 127 -13.23 4.84 8.24
CA SER A 127 -13.62 6.26 8.19
C SER A 127 -14.08 6.76 9.55
N LEU A 128 -13.91 8.06 9.82
CA LEU A 128 -14.43 8.68 11.03
C LEU A 128 -15.93 8.99 10.95
N THR A 129 -16.47 9.28 9.75
CA THR A 129 -17.84 9.80 9.63
C THR A 129 -18.63 9.28 8.44
N LYS A 130 -18.02 8.52 7.52
CA LYS A 130 -18.63 8.11 6.25
C LYS A 130 -18.59 6.59 6.07
N THR A 131 -19.44 6.08 5.19
CA THR A 131 -19.41 4.69 4.72
C THR A 131 -19.77 4.62 3.24
N ILE A 132 -19.43 3.51 2.59
CA ILE A 132 -19.87 3.15 1.25
C ILE A 132 -20.90 2.01 1.39
N PRO A 133 -22.03 2.02 0.66
CA PRO A 133 -23.00 0.93 0.73
C PRO A 133 -22.34 -0.44 0.48
N GLY A 134 -22.61 -1.40 1.36
CA GLY A 134 -22.08 -2.77 1.27
C GLY A 134 -20.76 -3.02 2.01
N PHE A 135 -20.22 -2.04 2.73
CA PHE A 135 -19.03 -2.20 3.58
C PHE A 135 -19.35 -2.01 5.06
N ASP A 136 -18.75 -2.86 5.89
CA ASP A 136 -18.64 -2.61 7.32
C ASP A 136 -17.58 -1.53 7.57
N VAL A 137 -17.89 -0.56 8.44
CA VAL A 137 -16.99 0.56 8.74
C VAL A 137 -16.13 0.22 9.95
N GLU A 138 -14.82 0.29 9.79
CA GLU A 138 -13.87 0.25 10.90
C GLU A 138 -13.42 1.66 11.32
N VAL A 139 -13.04 1.82 12.59
CA VAL A 139 -12.50 3.10 13.09
C VAL A 139 -11.05 3.22 12.61
N PRO A 140 -10.69 4.29 11.87
CA PRO A 140 -9.32 4.46 11.40
C PRO A 140 -8.36 4.72 12.57
N ILE A 141 -7.19 4.10 12.51
CA ILE A 141 -6.10 4.36 13.44
C ILE A 141 -5.29 5.54 12.88
N LEU A 142 -5.42 6.72 13.48
CA LEU A 142 -4.86 7.98 12.98
C LEU A 142 -3.61 8.47 13.73
N GLY A 143 -3.11 7.69 14.69
CA GLY A 143 -1.89 8.01 15.44
C GLY A 143 -1.51 6.94 16.48
N GLY A 144 -0.27 7.02 16.98
CA GLY A 144 0.19 6.24 18.14
C GLY A 144 0.83 4.88 17.87
N THR A 145 1.17 4.52 16.63
CA THR A 145 1.79 3.22 16.30
C THR A 145 3.26 3.33 15.93
N HIS A 146 4.03 4.21 16.57
CA HIS A 146 5.49 4.14 16.46
C HIS A 146 5.98 2.81 17.06
N LEU A 147 6.27 1.83 16.22
CA LEU A 147 7.33 0.87 16.52
C LEU A 147 8.61 1.53 16.01
N HIS A 148 9.44 1.96 16.96
CA HIS A 148 10.84 2.31 16.70
C HIS A 148 11.62 1.06 16.28
#